data_AF-A0A815IMQ1-F1
#
_entry.id   AF-A0A815IMQ1-F1
#
_cell.length_a   1.000
_cell.length_b   1.000
_cell.length_c   1.000
_cell.angle_alpha   90.00
_cell.angle_beta   90.00
_cell.angle_gamma   90.00
#
_symmetry.space_group_name_H-M   'P 1'
#
loop_
_entity.id
_entity.type
_entity.pdbx_description
1 polymer ?
#
loop_
_entity_poly.entity_id
_entity_poly.type
_entity_poly.pdbx_seq_one_letter_code
_entity_poly.pdbx_strand_id
1 'polypeptide(L)'
;YQKHDSTVISAVTLKLKGMGYVNRLNRNEPVVIDGTDYTIPPVENAAVFIMTSFIQTHQVRTRCEESRHIKQAFCTSDEQCANEYPYSNKSGRWTGNCLIKTNATIGLCELEGWCPVEDDKQGRDHINDALNFTIFLKNFVEFPEFDVVRKNFRSYMTSCIYNKTNKLCPIFRLRQIVEAVENDEDERASMLKHGAVIRLKIYWDCNFDLNVRKCVPEYSFRRIDTKHKNENFSKGFNFRFVNNWKADNRSYRILKKAFGLRIIISVSGEGRKFDLITLTLNIGSIMGIFGVASMICEIFMLHLSSHSEFYKNLVFENVGKIVTRLSINGKKNIEQPKTTNNATTTTTTAATATTLITTTTVTTNVHNGECFDSDDKKLLQSTIRPLIVSNSE
;
A
#
# COMPACT_ATOMS: atom_id res chain seq x y z
N TYR A 1 -0.90 24.80 -12.29
CA TYR A 1 -2.03 25.35 -13.07
C TYR A 1 -3.29 24.50 -12.92
N GLN A 2 -3.18 23.21 -12.62
CA GLN A 2 -4.33 22.37 -12.27
C GLN A 2 -4.39 22.18 -10.75
N LYS A 3 -5.61 22.12 -10.20
CA LYS A 3 -5.87 21.55 -8.88
C LYS A 3 -5.87 20.03 -8.99
N HIS A 4 -5.41 19.36 -7.94
CA HIS A 4 -5.24 17.91 -7.89
C HIS A 4 -6.16 17.30 -6.84
N ASP A 5 -6.80 16.18 -7.18
CA ASP A 5 -7.59 15.33 -6.27
C ASP A 5 -6.97 13.92 -6.25
N SER A 6 -6.32 13.58 -5.13
CA SER A 6 -5.77 12.25 -4.86
C SER A 6 -6.69 11.41 -3.97
N THR A 7 -7.82 11.96 -3.52
CA THR A 7 -8.79 11.33 -2.61
C THR A 7 -9.83 10.50 -3.37
N VAL A 8 -9.35 9.65 -4.27
CA VAL A 8 -10.23 8.80 -5.10
C VAL A 8 -11.00 7.82 -4.22
N ILE A 9 -12.32 7.89 -4.31
CA ILE A 9 -13.22 6.90 -3.70
C ILE A 9 -13.43 5.79 -4.73
N SER A 10 -13.36 4.53 -4.31
CA SER A 10 -13.52 3.40 -5.23
C SER A 10 -14.39 2.28 -4.67
N ALA A 11 -15.12 1.64 -5.58
CA ALA A 11 -15.86 0.41 -5.30
C ALA A 11 -15.47 -0.65 -6.33
N VAL A 12 -15.26 -1.88 -5.86
CA VAL A 12 -14.82 -3.01 -6.69
C VAL A 12 -15.74 -4.20 -6.47
N THR A 13 -16.13 -4.85 -7.57
CA THR A 13 -16.84 -6.14 -7.55
C THR A 13 -16.20 -7.07 -8.55
N LEU A 14 -15.96 -8.32 -8.14
CA LEU A 14 -15.38 -9.35 -8.99
C LEU A 14 -16.42 -10.42 -9.28
N LYS A 15 -16.43 -10.93 -10.50
CA LYS A 15 -17.24 -12.08 -10.89
C LYS A 15 -16.38 -13.07 -11.64
N LEU A 16 -16.35 -14.30 -11.16
CA LEU A 16 -15.59 -15.37 -11.78
C LEU A 16 -16.49 -16.24 -12.64
N LYS A 17 -15.92 -16.73 -13.74
CA LYS A 17 -16.56 -17.71 -14.62
C LYS A 17 -15.51 -18.71 -15.09
N GLY A 18 -15.90 -19.97 -15.07
CA GLY A 18 -15.06 -21.09 -15.44
C GLY A 18 -15.70 -22.37 -14.95
N MET A 19 -15.40 -23.46 -15.64
CA MET A 19 -15.66 -24.81 -15.16
C MET A 19 -14.37 -25.57 -15.34
N GLY A 20 -14.05 -26.45 -14.40
CA GLY A 20 -12.92 -27.34 -14.51
C GLY A 20 -13.27 -28.71 -14.00
N TYR A 21 -12.34 -29.64 -14.15
CA TYR A 21 -12.46 -30.98 -13.61
C TYR A 21 -11.30 -31.30 -12.69
N VAL A 22 -11.58 -32.19 -11.74
CA VAL A 22 -10.61 -32.75 -10.81
C VAL A 22 -10.61 -34.26 -10.95
N ASN A 23 -9.44 -34.80 -11.30
CA ASN A 23 -9.19 -36.23 -11.30
C ASN A 23 -8.79 -36.62 -9.87
N ARG A 24 -9.75 -37.07 -9.08
CA ARG A 24 -9.48 -37.47 -7.70
C ARG A 24 -8.67 -38.76 -7.69
N LEU A 25 -7.62 -38.80 -6.87
CA LEU A 25 -6.78 -39.99 -6.72
C LEU A 25 -7.56 -41.26 -6.31
N ASN A 26 -8.72 -41.09 -5.68
CA ASN A 26 -9.55 -42.17 -5.11
C ASN A 26 -10.90 -42.36 -5.83
N ARG A 27 -11.12 -41.78 -7.02
CA ARG A 27 -12.33 -42.03 -7.83
C ARG A 27 -11.96 -42.24 -9.29
N ASN A 28 -12.64 -43.18 -9.94
CA ASN A 28 -12.44 -43.47 -11.35
C ASN A 28 -13.05 -42.39 -12.27
N GLU A 29 -13.95 -41.55 -11.76
CA GLU A 29 -14.63 -40.51 -12.54
C GLU A 29 -14.17 -39.09 -12.14
N PRO A 30 -13.94 -38.21 -13.13
CA PRO A 30 -13.60 -36.82 -12.89
C PRO A 30 -14.80 -36.08 -12.28
N VAL A 31 -14.53 -35.23 -11.28
CA VAL A 31 -15.55 -34.37 -10.68
C VAL A 31 -15.49 -33.00 -11.34
N VAL A 32 -16.62 -32.53 -11.86
CA VAL A 32 -16.77 -31.17 -12.40
C VAL A 32 -16.88 -30.19 -11.23
N ILE A 33 -16.15 -29.08 -11.33
CA ILE A 33 -16.09 -28.00 -10.35
C ILE A 33 -16.49 -26.70 -11.06
N ASP A 34 -17.39 -25.93 -10.45
CA ASP A 34 -17.87 -24.67 -11.00
C ASP A 34 -17.40 -23.44 -10.19
N GLY A 35 -17.84 -22.26 -10.62
CA GLY A 35 -17.53 -20.98 -9.98
C GLY A 35 -17.81 -20.93 -8.49
N THR A 36 -18.83 -21.63 -8.01
CA THR A 36 -19.23 -21.60 -6.60
C THR A 36 -18.37 -22.53 -5.73
N ASP A 37 -17.78 -23.56 -6.31
CA ASP A 37 -16.93 -24.51 -5.61
C ASP A 37 -15.52 -23.96 -5.34
N TYR A 38 -14.97 -23.14 -6.24
CA TYR A 38 -13.58 -22.67 -6.16
C TYR A 38 -13.41 -21.22 -5.68
N THR A 39 -14.49 -20.43 -5.54
CA THR A 39 -14.42 -19.05 -5.00
C THR A 39 -14.81 -19.01 -3.52
N ILE A 40 -13.86 -18.72 -2.64
CA ILE A 40 -14.06 -18.84 -1.20
C ILE A 40 -13.33 -17.71 -0.44
N PRO A 41 -14.03 -16.86 0.32
CA PRO A 41 -15.48 -16.68 0.30
C PRO A 41 -15.94 -16.14 -1.07
N PRO A 42 -17.20 -16.35 -1.47
CA PRO A 42 -17.71 -15.86 -2.75
C PRO A 42 -17.77 -14.32 -2.83
N VAL A 43 -17.71 -13.64 -1.68
CA VAL A 43 -17.68 -12.18 -1.59
C VAL A 43 -16.53 -11.77 -0.65
N GLU A 44 -15.48 -11.20 -1.22
CA GLU A 44 -14.38 -10.57 -0.50
C GLU A 44 -14.24 -9.13 -1.02
N ASN A 45 -14.11 -8.16 -0.12
CA ASN A 45 -13.98 -6.75 -0.52
C ASN A 45 -12.63 -6.53 -1.21
N ALA A 46 -12.68 -6.06 -2.46
CA ALA A 46 -11.50 -5.76 -3.28
C ALA A 46 -10.48 -6.92 -3.37
N ALA A 47 -10.92 -8.16 -3.22
CA ALA A 47 -10.06 -9.32 -3.41
C ALA A 47 -10.88 -10.54 -3.84
N VAL A 48 -10.19 -11.56 -4.33
CA VAL A 48 -10.78 -12.87 -4.62
C VAL A 48 -9.74 -13.94 -4.37
N PHE A 49 -10.18 -15.05 -3.79
CA PHE A 49 -9.42 -16.29 -3.78
C PHE A 49 -9.96 -17.27 -4.83
N ILE A 50 -9.04 -17.86 -5.59
CA ILE A 50 -9.33 -18.87 -6.61
C ILE A 50 -8.58 -20.13 -6.22
N MET A 51 -9.33 -21.15 -5.79
CA MET A 51 -8.77 -22.46 -5.48
C MET A 51 -8.20 -23.10 -6.76
N THR A 52 -6.97 -23.59 -6.68
CA THR A 52 -6.27 -24.29 -7.78
C THR A 52 -5.95 -25.73 -7.42
N SER A 53 -5.75 -26.02 -6.13
CA SER A 53 -5.63 -27.37 -5.60
C SER A 53 -6.15 -27.45 -4.17
N PHE A 54 -6.50 -28.65 -3.71
CA PHE A 54 -6.97 -28.85 -2.35
C PHE A 54 -6.67 -30.25 -1.82
N ILE A 55 -6.72 -30.39 -0.50
CA ILE A 55 -6.73 -31.68 0.21
C ILE A 55 -8.10 -31.78 0.88
N GLN A 56 -8.78 -32.92 0.70
CA GLN A 56 -10.11 -33.18 1.24
C GLN A 56 -10.05 -34.36 2.22
N THR A 57 -10.44 -34.13 3.47
CA THR A 57 -10.53 -35.18 4.50
C THR A 57 -11.96 -35.30 4.99
N HIS A 58 -12.55 -36.48 4.84
CA HIS A 58 -13.85 -36.81 5.41
C HIS A 58 -13.66 -37.19 6.86
N GLN A 59 -14.28 -36.47 7.78
CA GLN A 59 -14.06 -36.62 9.22
C GLN A 59 -15.37 -36.88 9.96
N VAL A 60 -15.28 -37.65 11.03
CA VAL A 60 -16.33 -37.89 12.01
C VAL A 60 -15.79 -37.61 13.41
N ARG A 61 -16.64 -37.16 14.33
CA ARG A 61 -16.24 -37.06 15.73
C ARG A 61 -16.09 -38.44 16.36
N THR A 62 -14.86 -38.85 16.61
CA THR A 62 -14.50 -40.12 17.26
C THR A 62 -13.08 -40.04 17.83
N ARG A 63 -12.53 -41.19 18.25
CA ARG A 63 -11.13 -41.36 18.65
C ARG A 63 -10.31 -41.98 17.52
N CYS A 64 -9.09 -41.51 17.33
CA CYS A 64 -8.14 -42.01 16.32
C CYS A 64 -6.70 -41.64 16.67
N GLU A 65 -5.74 -42.15 15.89
CA GLU A 65 -4.35 -41.73 16.00
C GLU A 65 -4.12 -40.26 15.59
N GLU A 66 -3.21 -39.59 16.28
CA GLU A 66 -2.71 -38.26 15.91
C GLU A 66 -1.87 -38.29 14.62
N SER A 67 -1.72 -37.12 13.98
CA SER A 67 -0.93 -36.98 12.76
C SER A 67 0.56 -37.29 12.97
N ARG A 68 1.14 -38.04 12.01
CA ARG A 68 2.59 -38.34 11.94
C ARG A 68 3.47 -37.10 11.77
N HIS A 69 2.88 -35.94 11.44
CA HIS A 69 3.60 -34.67 11.33
C HIS A 69 3.99 -34.09 12.70
N ILE A 70 3.30 -34.50 13.76
CA ILE A 70 3.57 -34.05 15.12
C ILE A 70 4.60 -35.01 15.72
N LYS A 71 5.86 -34.57 15.82
CA LYS A 71 6.96 -35.40 16.34
C LYS A 71 6.73 -35.85 17.79
N GLN A 72 5.99 -35.07 18.58
CA GLN A 72 5.65 -35.38 19.96
C GLN A 72 4.54 -36.43 20.09
N ALA A 73 3.83 -36.75 19.00
CA ALA A 73 2.73 -37.70 19.03
C ALA A 73 3.21 -39.16 18.95
N PHE A 74 4.49 -39.40 18.60
CA PHE A 74 5.06 -40.75 18.60
C PHE A 74 5.23 -41.25 20.03
N CYS A 75 4.77 -42.46 20.28
CA CYS A 75 4.77 -43.06 21.62
C CYS A 75 5.15 -44.54 21.58
N THR A 76 5.70 -45.02 22.68
CA THR A 76 5.97 -46.44 22.97
C THR A 76 5.18 -46.94 24.18
N SER A 77 4.67 -46.02 25.01
CA SER A 77 3.83 -46.30 26.19
C SER A 77 2.79 -45.20 26.39
N ASP A 78 1.72 -45.50 27.13
CA ASP A 78 0.58 -44.60 27.39
C ASP A 78 1.00 -43.35 28.20
N GLU A 79 1.96 -43.48 29.12
CA GLU A 79 2.46 -42.37 29.94
C GLU A 79 2.98 -41.18 29.10
N GLN A 80 3.55 -41.46 27.93
CA GLN A 80 4.04 -40.42 27.02
C GLN A 80 2.90 -39.59 26.43
N CYS A 81 1.72 -40.18 26.28
CA CYS A 81 0.51 -39.53 25.77
C CYS A 81 -0.32 -38.86 26.87
N ALA A 82 -0.15 -39.28 28.13
CA ALA A 82 -0.84 -38.70 29.29
C ALA A 82 -0.28 -37.32 29.70
N ASN A 83 0.97 -37.01 29.34
CA ASN A 83 1.59 -35.73 29.65
C ASN A 83 0.92 -34.57 28.88
N GLU A 84 0.35 -33.62 29.61
CA GLU A 84 -0.17 -32.36 29.05
C GLU A 84 0.98 -31.46 28.59
N TYR A 85 1.58 -31.78 27.44
CA TYR A 85 2.51 -30.85 26.77
C TYR A 85 1.81 -29.51 26.53
N PRO A 86 2.37 -28.36 26.94
CA PRO A 86 1.76 -27.04 26.72
C PRO A 86 1.55 -26.80 25.21
N TYR A 87 0.31 -26.54 24.81
CA TYR A 87 -0.22 -26.74 23.46
C TYR A 87 -0.05 -25.52 22.52
N SER A 88 0.31 -25.79 21.26
CA SER A 88 -0.07 -24.95 20.10
C SER A 88 -0.44 -25.74 18.82
N ASN A 89 0.00 -27.00 18.66
CA ASN A 89 -0.09 -27.72 17.37
C ASN A 89 -0.82 -29.08 17.40
N LYS A 90 -1.62 -29.42 18.43
CA LYS A 90 -2.33 -30.73 18.48
C LYS A 90 -3.65 -30.68 17.71
N SER A 91 -4.05 -31.79 17.08
CA SER A 91 -5.26 -31.85 16.23
C SER A 91 -6.55 -32.08 17.02
N GLY A 92 -6.41 -32.55 18.26
CA GLY A 92 -7.50 -32.83 19.19
C GLY A 92 -7.00 -33.01 20.62
N ARG A 93 -7.88 -33.46 21.51
CA ARG A 93 -7.53 -33.73 22.91
C ARG A 93 -6.98 -35.15 23.04
N TRP A 94 -5.75 -35.31 23.51
CA TRP A 94 -5.17 -36.63 23.72
C TRP A 94 -5.89 -37.36 24.87
N THR A 95 -6.15 -38.66 24.69
CA THR A 95 -6.85 -39.49 25.69
C THR A 95 -5.90 -40.07 26.74
N GLY A 96 -4.60 -40.06 26.47
CA GLY A 96 -3.57 -40.71 27.28
C GLY A 96 -3.18 -42.11 26.78
N ASN A 97 -3.83 -42.65 25.75
CA ASN A 97 -3.51 -43.98 25.22
C ASN A 97 -2.52 -43.89 24.04
N CYS A 98 -1.63 -44.87 23.91
CA CYS A 98 -0.72 -45.05 22.78
C CYS A 98 -1.21 -46.14 21.83
N LEU A 99 -1.56 -45.78 20.59
CA LEU A 99 -2.02 -46.73 19.57
C LEU A 99 -0.83 -47.31 18.80
N ILE A 100 -0.43 -48.54 19.17
CA ILE A 100 0.60 -49.30 18.47
C ILE A 100 -0.07 -50.28 17.49
N LYS A 101 0.23 -50.16 16.19
CA LYS A 101 -0.30 -51.08 15.17
C LYS A 101 0.38 -52.45 15.28
N THR A 102 -0.34 -53.52 14.93
CA THR A 102 0.20 -54.89 14.92
C THR A 102 1.47 -54.94 14.07
N ASN A 103 2.58 -55.44 14.63
CA ASN A 103 3.94 -55.45 14.04
C ASN A 103 4.71 -54.11 14.02
N ALA A 104 4.30 -53.10 14.80
CA ALA A 104 5.07 -51.87 14.98
C ALA A 104 5.68 -51.78 16.39
N THR A 105 6.88 -51.19 16.49
CA THR A 105 7.54 -50.88 17.78
C THR A 105 7.22 -49.48 18.30
N ILE A 106 6.70 -48.60 17.43
CA ILE A 106 6.35 -47.21 17.74
C ILE A 106 4.92 -46.96 17.29
N GLY A 107 4.10 -46.44 18.20
CA GLY A 107 2.73 -46.04 17.99
C GLY A 107 2.55 -44.53 17.87
N LEU A 108 1.28 -44.10 17.86
CA LEU A 108 0.87 -42.71 17.89
C LEU A 108 -0.14 -42.50 19.01
N CYS A 109 -0.11 -41.35 19.68
CA CYS A 109 -1.07 -41.04 20.71
C CYS A 109 -2.51 -41.00 20.16
N GLU A 110 -3.44 -41.61 20.90
CA GLU A 110 -4.87 -41.52 20.63
C GLU A 110 -5.37 -40.13 21.01
N LEU A 111 -6.18 -39.54 20.14
CA LEU A 111 -6.90 -38.30 20.39
C LEU A 111 -8.40 -38.49 20.23
N GLU A 112 -9.15 -37.65 20.94
CA GLU A 112 -10.57 -37.43 20.75
C GLU A 112 -10.78 -36.11 19.99
N GLY A 113 -11.44 -36.21 18.83
CA GLY A 113 -11.59 -35.06 17.95
C GLY A 113 -12.20 -35.42 16.61
N TRP A 114 -11.78 -34.70 15.56
CA TRP A 114 -12.20 -34.96 14.19
C TRP A 114 -11.24 -35.96 13.53
N CYS A 115 -11.78 -37.13 13.22
CA CYS A 115 -11.01 -38.29 12.79
C CYS A 115 -11.48 -38.81 11.42
N PRO A 116 -10.57 -39.30 10.56
CA PRO A 116 -9.11 -39.27 10.72
C PRO A 116 -8.55 -37.84 10.70
N VAL A 117 -7.38 -37.64 11.30
CA VAL A 117 -6.67 -36.35 11.26
C VAL A 117 -6.25 -36.03 9.82
N GLU A 118 -6.15 -34.74 9.50
CA GLU A 118 -5.62 -34.28 8.22
C GLU A 118 -4.20 -34.83 7.97
N ASP A 119 -3.98 -35.41 6.78
CA ASP A 119 -2.66 -35.83 6.33
C ASP A 119 -2.16 -34.96 5.18
N ASP A 120 -1.25 -34.04 5.49
CA ASP A 120 -0.59 -33.18 4.52
C ASP A 120 0.34 -33.94 3.54
N LYS A 121 0.63 -35.24 3.78
CA LYS A 121 1.37 -36.09 2.83
C LYS A 121 0.47 -36.71 1.76
N GLN A 122 -0.85 -36.67 1.93
CA GLN A 122 -1.76 -37.11 0.89
C GLN A 122 -1.53 -36.26 -0.37
N GLY A 123 -1.54 -36.91 -1.54
CA GLY A 123 -1.48 -36.20 -2.82
C GLY A 123 -2.60 -35.15 -2.90
N ARG A 124 -2.31 -34.02 -3.56
CA ARG A 124 -3.27 -32.93 -3.72
C ARG A 124 -4.13 -33.16 -4.95
N ASP A 125 -5.40 -32.81 -4.84
CA ASP A 125 -6.31 -32.77 -5.97
C ASP A 125 -6.10 -31.44 -6.72
N HIS A 126 -5.87 -31.50 -8.03
CA HIS A 126 -5.59 -30.34 -8.89
C HIS A 126 -6.76 -30.02 -9.81
N ILE A 127 -7.07 -28.74 -9.98
CA ILE A 127 -8.09 -28.26 -10.93
C ILE A 127 -7.41 -27.95 -12.27
N ASN A 128 -7.59 -28.84 -13.25
CA ASN A 128 -6.81 -28.79 -14.50
C ASN A 128 -7.09 -27.54 -15.36
N ASP A 129 -8.34 -27.05 -15.38
CA ASP A 129 -8.73 -25.89 -16.20
C ASP A 129 -8.62 -24.53 -15.49
N ALA A 130 -8.04 -24.48 -14.28
CA ALA A 130 -8.03 -23.26 -13.48
C ALA A 130 -7.44 -22.06 -14.25
N LEU A 131 -6.40 -22.28 -15.07
CA LEU A 131 -5.77 -21.24 -15.88
C LEU A 131 -6.69 -20.63 -16.95
N ASN A 132 -7.74 -21.34 -17.36
CA ASN A 132 -8.71 -20.87 -18.36
C ASN A 132 -9.85 -20.05 -17.73
N PHE A 133 -9.91 -19.97 -16.40
CA PHE A 133 -10.93 -19.19 -15.71
C PHE A 133 -10.80 -17.71 -16.03
N THR A 134 -11.95 -17.04 -16.04
CA THR A 134 -12.06 -15.61 -16.33
C THR A 134 -12.58 -14.85 -15.13
N ILE A 135 -12.01 -13.67 -14.93
CA ILE A 135 -12.38 -12.74 -13.87
C ILE A 135 -12.90 -11.48 -14.55
N PHE A 136 -14.17 -11.16 -14.33
CA PHE A 136 -14.77 -9.90 -14.72
C PHE A 136 -14.65 -8.92 -13.56
N LEU A 137 -13.91 -7.84 -13.77
CA LEU A 137 -13.65 -6.80 -12.80
C LEU A 137 -14.55 -5.59 -13.05
N LYS A 138 -15.45 -5.31 -12.12
CA LYS A 138 -16.24 -4.07 -12.10
C LYS A 138 -15.61 -3.10 -11.11
N ASN A 139 -15.16 -1.96 -11.59
CA ASN A 139 -14.65 -0.88 -10.76
C ASN A 139 -15.39 0.41 -11.08
N PHE A 140 -15.83 1.07 -10.02
CA PHE A 140 -16.37 2.43 -10.01
C PHE A 140 -15.39 3.31 -9.24
N VAL A 141 -15.11 4.50 -9.76
CA VAL A 141 -14.28 5.51 -9.10
C VAL A 141 -14.97 6.86 -9.12
N GLU A 142 -14.74 7.62 -8.08
CA GLU A 142 -15.26 8.97 -7.90
C GLU A 142 -14.11 9.90 -7.50
N PHE A 143 -14.07 11.05 -8.14
CA PHE A 143 -13.19 12.16 -7.83
C PHE A 143 -14.05 13.26 -7.19
N PRO A 144 -14.21 13.24 -5.85
CA PRO A 144 -15.18 14.07 -5.15
C PRO A 144 -14.92 15.57 -5.32
N GLU A 145 -13.64 15.97 -5.44
CA GLU A 145 -13.28 17.38 -5.62
C GLU A 145 -13.85 17.97 -6.94
N PHE A 146 -14.10 17.12 -7.93
CA PHE A 146 -14.57 17.53 -9.25
C PHE A 146 -15.97 17.00 -9.59
N ASP A 147 -16.61 16.26 -8.68
CA ASP A 147 -17.90 15.58 -8.88
C ASP A 147 -17.92 14.70 -10.15
N VAL A 148 -16.85 13.93 -10.37
CA VAL A 148 -16.72 13.06 -11.56
C VAL A 148 -16.73 11.59 -11.15
N VAL A 149 -17.76 10.86 -11.61
CA VAL A 149 -17.86 9.40 -11.46
C VAL A 149 -17.50 8.68 -12.76
N ARG A 150 -16.67 7.64 -12.66
CA ARG A 150 -16.24 6.78 -13.77
C ARG A 150 -16.36 5.31 -13.44
N LYS A 151 -16.35 4.49 -14.49
CA LYS A 151 -16.34 3.04 -14.41
C LYS A 151 -15.44 2.45 -15.49
N ASN A 152 -14.85 1.29 -15.20
CA ASN A 152 -13.89 0.64 -16.09
C ASN A 152 -14.52 -0.16 -17.24
N PHE A 153 -15.84 -0.38 -17.24
CA PHE A 153 -16.53 -1.21 -18.22
C PHE A 153 -17.58 -0.43 -19.03
N ARG A 154 -17.83 -0.88 -20.27
CA ARG A 154 -18.85 -0.32 -21.18
C ARG A 154 -19.81 -1.42 -21.63
N SER A 155 -21.04 -1.06 -22.00
CA SER A 155 -22.11 -2.03 -22.29
C SER A 155 -21.79 -2.99 -23.44
N TYR A 156 -20.94 -2.61 -24.39
CA TYR A 156 -20.52 -3.46 -25.51
C TYR A 156 -19.35 -4.40 -25.19
N MET A 157 -18.74 -4.31 -24.01
CA MET A 157 -17.58 -5.13 -23.61
C MET A 157 -18.01 -6.48 -23.01
N THR A 158 -18.87 -7.22 -23.70
CA THR A 158 -19.46 -8.48 -23.19
C THR A 158 -18.59 -9.71 -23.45
N SER A 159 -17.75 -9.69 -24.49
CA SER A 159 -16.97 -10.85 -24.97
C SER A 159 -15.47 -10.59 -25.12
N CYS A 160 -14.97 -9.45 -24.66
CA CYS A 160 -13.55 -9.13 -24.79
C CYS A 160 -12.69 -9.91 -23.78
N ILE A 161 -11.39 -10.00 -24.05
CA ILE A 161 -10.37 -10.46 -23.08
C ILE A 161 -9.24 -9.44 -23.06
N TYR A 162 -8.77 -9.10 -21.87
CA TYR A 162 -7.64 -8.22 -21.65
C TYR A 162 -6.38 -8.76 -22.34
N ASN A 163 -5.69 -7.91 -23.09
CA ASN A 163 -4.34 -8.18 -23.58
C ASN A 163 -3.59 -6.84 -23.78
N LYS A 164 -2.32 -6.90 -24.21
CA LYS A 164 -1.52 -5.69 -24.44
C LYS A 164 -2.12 -4.74 -25.48
N THR A 165 -2.95 -5.24 -26.40
CA THR A 165 -3.64 -4.48 -27.45
C THR A 165 -5.02 -3.96 -27.01
N ASN A 166 -5.71 -4.68 -26.14
CA ASN A 166 -7.06 -4.44 -25.63
C ASN A 166 -6.98 -4.15 -24.12
N LYS A 167 -6.25 -3.08 -23.80
CA LYS A 167 -5.93 -2.69 -22.42
C LYS A 167 -7.15 -2.28 -21.60
N LEU A 168 -8.25 -1.90 -22.26
CA LEU A 168 -9.46 -1.42 -21.59
C LEU A 168 -10.43 -2.54 -21.23
N CYS A 169 -10.19 -3.77 -21.67
CA CYS A 169 -11.10 -4.87 -21.38
C CYS A 169 -11.04 -5.25 -19.88
N PRO A 170 -12.18 -5.29 -19.18
CA PRO A 170 -12.26 -5.64 -17.76
C PRO A 170 -12.31 -7.14 -17.47
N ILE A 171 -12.14 -8.01 -18.48
CA ILE A 171 -12.22 -9.46 -18.38
C ILE A 171 -10.81 -10.03 -18.50
N PHE A 172 -10.32 -10.68 -17.45
CA PHE A 172 -8.96 -11.21 -17.36
C PHE A 172 -8.98 -12.73 -17.32
N ARG A 173 -8.14 -13.40 -18.12
CA ARG A 173 -7.89 -14.84 -17.95
C ARG A 173 -6.83 -15.08 -16.90
N LEU A 174 -7.02 -16.10 -16.07
CA LEU A 174 -6.09 -16.41 -14.99
C LEU A 174 -4.68 -16.71 -15.51
N ARG A 175 -4.57 -17.43 -16.63
CA ARG A 175 -3.31 -17.66 -17.34
C ARG A 175 -2.53 -16.37 -17.59
N GLN A 176 -3.18 -15.35 -18.12
CA GLN A 176 -2.54 -14.09 -18.47
C GLN A 176 -2.06 -13.33 -17.23
N ILE A 177 -2.78 -13.43 -16.12
CA ILE A 177 -2.37 -12.82 -14.85
C ILE A 177 -1.12 -13.51 -14.33
N VAL A 178 -1.10 -14.85 -14.30
CA VAL A 178 0.03 -15.64 -13.81
C VAL A 178 1.29 -15.42 -14.67
N GLU A 179 1.14 -15.44 -16.00
CA GLU A 179 2.22 -15.14 -16.94
C GLU A 179 2.70 -13.69 -16.88
N ALA A 180 1.84 -12.74 -16.50
CA ALA A 180 2.24 -11.34 -16.36
C ALA A 180 3.06 -11.06 -15.09
N VAL A 181 2.92 -11.89 -14.05
CA VAL A 181 3.63 -11.68 -12.77
C VAL A 181 4.87 -12.53 -12.61
N GLU A 182 4.97 -13.66 -13.31
CA GLU A 182 6.09 -14.59 -13.21
C GLU A 182 6.44 -15.19 -14.58
N ASN A 183 7.72 -15.11 -14.93
CA ASN A 183 8.24 -15.62 -16.20
C ASN A 183 8.79 -17.05 -16.06
N ASP A 184 9.23 -17.43 -14.86
CA ASP A 184 9.79 -18.76 -14.56
C ASP A 184 8.68 -19.83 -14.51
N GLU A 185 8.84 -20.93 -15.25
CA GLU A 185 7.82 -21.99 -15.35
C GLU A 185 7.65 -22.75 -14.04
N ASP A 186 8.73 -23.00 -13.31
CA ASP A 186 8.71 -23.74 -12.05
C ASP A 186 8.01 -22.94 -10.96
N GLU A 187 8.27 -21.63 -10.89
CA GLU A 187 7.57 -20.74 -9.98
C GLU A 187 6.09 -20.65 -10.32
N ARG A 188 5.70 -20.56 -11.60
CA ARG A 188 4.28 -20.60 -12.01
C ARG A 188 3.60 -21.91 -11.56
N ALA A 189 4.25 -23.05 -11.79
CA ALA A 189 3.74 -24.34 -11.34
C ALA A 189 3.60 -24.39 -9.81
N SER A 190 4.58 -23.82 -9.09
CA SER A 190 4.55 -23.73 -7.63
C SER A 190 3.41 -22.84 -7.13
N MET A 191 3.13 -21.70 -7.79
CA MET A 191 2.01 -20.83 -7.46
C MET A 191 0.66 -21.55 -7.58
N LEU A 192 0.49 -22.42 -8.60
CA LEU A 192 -0.73 -23.22 -8.75
C LEU A 192 -0.82 -24.36 -7.73
N LYS A 193 0.31 -24.88 -7.27
CA LYS A 193 0.36 -26.00 -6.33
C LYS A 193 0.28 -25.57 -4.86
N HIS A 194 0.88 -24.45 -4.49
CA HIS A 194 0.97 -23.95 -3.11
C HIS A 194 0.15 -22.69 -2.87
N GLY A 195 -0.38 -22.07 -3.94
CA GLY A 195 -1.00 -20.76 -3.88
C GLY A 195 0.00 -19.62 -3.96
N ALA A 196 -0.51 -18.41 -4.17
CA ALA A 196 0.26 -17.17 -4.23
C ALA A 196 -0.62 -15.96 -3.98
N VAL A 197 -0.01 -14.80 -3.70
CA VAL A 197 -0.72 -13.54 -3.48
C VAL A 197 -0.33 -12.54 -4.56
N ILE A 198 -1.31 -12.12 -5.35
CA ILE A 198 -1.11 -11.25 -6.51
C ILE A 198 -1.85 -9.93 -6.29
N ARG A 199 -1.21 -8.81 -6.59
CA ARG A 199 -1.84 -7.49 -6.69
C ARG A 199 -2.23 -7.20 -8.13
N LEU A 200 -3.49 -6.85 -8.35
CA LEU A 200 -3.95 -6.17 -9.56
C LEU A 200 -4.17 -4.70 -9.20
N LYS A 201 -3.32 -3.81 -9.68
CA LYS A 201 -3.45 -2.37 -9.47
C LYS A 201 -4.21 -1.75 -10.65
N ILE A 202 -5.22 -0.94 -10.33
CA ILE A 202 -5.98 -0.10 -11.25
C ILE A 202 -5.58 1.34 -10.98
N TYR A 203 -4.94 1.98 -11.94
CA TYR A 203 -4.55 3.38 -11.85
C TYR A 203 -5.44 4.26 -12.74
N TRP A 204 -5.93 5.36 -12.19
CA TRP A 204 -6.73 6.35 -12.92
C TRP A 204 -5.99 7.68 -12.95
N ASP A 205 -5.30 7.98 -14.05
CA ASP A 205 -4.72 9.31 -14.30
C ASP A 205 -5.68 10.10 -15.20
N CYS A 206 -6.35 11.09 -14.61
CA CYS A 206 -7.46 11.76 -15.27
C CYS A 206 -7.26 13.27 -15.31
N ASN A 207 -6.99 13.78 -16.51
CA ASN A 207 -7.04 15.21 -16.80
C ASN A 207 -8.46 15.61 -17.26
N PHE A 208 -9.18 16.32 -16.40
CA PHE A 208 -10.55 16.80 -16.60
C PHE A 208 -10.66 18.09 -17.42
N ASP A 209 -9.55 18.68 -17.84
CA ASP A 209 -9.56 19.75 -18.87
C ASP A 209 -9.84 19.15 -20.26
N LEU A 210 -9.52 17.86 -20.41
CA LEU A 210 -9.83 17.10 -21.61
C LEU A 210 -11.21 16.43 -21.48
N ASN A 211 -11.68 15.84 -22.58
CA ASN A 211 -12.90 15.06 -22.56
C ASN A 211 -12.80 13.92 -21.51
N VAL A 212 -13.76 13.88 -20.58
CA VAL A 212 -13.89 12.87 -19.51
C VAL A 212 -13.82 11.42 -20.01
N ARG A 213 -14.14 11.17 -21.28
CA ARG A 213 -14.01 9.84 -21.90
C ARG A 213 -12.56 9.36 -22.03
N LYS A 214 -11.58 10.26 -22.01
CA LYS A 214 -10.13 9.94 -22.01
C LYS A 214 -9.62 9.48 -20.64
N CYS A 215 -10.36 9.74 -19.56
CA CYS A 215 -10.11 9.16 -18.25
C CYS A 215 -10.47 7.67 -18.30
N VAL A 216 -9.44 6.84 -18.40
CA VAL A 216 -9.49 5.38 -18.55
C VAL A 216 -8.54 4.71 -17.56
N PRO A 217 -8.83 3.47 -17.14
CA PRO A 217 -7.99 2.76 -16.18
C PRO A 217 -6.75 2.17 -16.84
N GLU A 218 -5.67 2.12 -16.07
CA GLU A 218 -4.46 1.36 -16.39
C GLU A 218 -4.31 0.18 -15.42
N TYR A 219 -4.11 -1.01 -15.97
CA TYR A 219 -3.97 -2.24 -15.19
C TYR A 219 -2.51 -2.67 -15.09
N SER A 220 -2.08 -3.02 -13.89
CA SER A 220 -0.76 -3.63 -13.66
C SER A 220 -0.87 -4.78 -12.67
N PHE A 221 -0.02 -5.80 -12.85
CA PHE A 221 -0.01 -7.01 -12.04
C PHE A 221 1.33 -7.14 -11.34
N ARG A 222 1.32 -7.57 -10.08
CA ARG A 222 2.55 -7.82 -9.31
C ARG A 222 2.32 -8.93 -8.29
N ARG A 223 3.24 -9.88 -8.20
CA ARG A 223 3.27 -10.84 -7.08
C ARG A 223 3.73 -10.14 -5.79
N ILE A 224 3.00 -10.33 -4.69
CA ILE A 224 3.29 -9.71 -3.38
C ILE A 224 3.99 -10.70 -2.45
N ASP A 225 3.65 -11.99 -2.51
CA ASP A 225 4.26 -13.02 -1.68
C ASP A 225 5.71 -13.33 -2.10
N THR A 226 6.49 -13.84 -1.15
CA THR A 226 7.86 -14.32 -1.40
C THR A 226 7.82 -15.52 -2.35
N LYS A 227 8.74 -15.54 -3.32
CA LYS A 227 8.89 -16.67 -4.26
C LYS A 227 9.18 -17.97 -3.52
N HIS A 228 8.75 -19.09 -4.09
CA HIS A 228 8.86 -20.38 -3.41
C HIS A 228 10.32 -20.81 -3.19
N LYS A 229 11.21 -20.48 -4.14
CA LYS A 229 12.66 -20.72 -4.04
C LYS A 229 13.33 -20.01 -2.85
N ASN A 230 12.74 -18.92 -2.34
CA ASN A 230 13.33 -18.07 -1.30
C ASN A 230 12.64 -18.19 0.06
N GLU A 231 11.59 -19.00 0.17
CA GLU A 231 10.77 -19.13 1.39
C GLU A 231 10.79 -20.56 1.92
N ASN A 232 11.13 -20.71 3.20
CA ASN A 232 11.30 -22.00 3.85
C ASN A 232 10.23 -22.29 4.92
N PHE A 233 9.58 -21.26 5.46
CA PHE A 233 8.67 -21.41 6.59
C PHE A 233 7.21 -21.52 6.14
N SER A 234 6.73 -20.59 5.30
CA SER A 234 5.33 -20.57 4.85
C SER A 234 5.23 -20.37 3.34
N LYS A 235 5.18 -21.47 2.60
CA LYS A 235 5.16 -21.44 1.14
C LYS A 235 3.75 -21.24 0.58
N GLY A 236 3.58 -20.17 -0.19
CA GLY A 236 2.33 -19.89 -0.92
C GLY A 236 1.20 -19.35 -0.06
N PHE A 237 -0.05 -19.63 -0.47
CA PHE A 237 -1.25 -19.16 0.22
C PHE A 237 -2.28 -20.29 0.33
N ASN A 238 -2.69 -20.60 1.56
CA ASN A 238 -3.66 -21.64 1.85
C ASN A 238 -4.51 -21.31 3.09
N PHE A 239 -5.69 -21.91 3.16
CA PHE A 239 -6.53 -21.87 4.35
C PHE A 239 -7.43 -23.11 4.41
N ARG A 240 -8.06 -23.32 5.56
CA ARG A 240 -8.96 -24.45 5.81
C ARG A 240 -10.39 -23.96 5.95
N PHE A 241 -11.32 -24.73 5.42
CA PHE A 241 -12.75 -24.55 5.64
C PHE A 241 -13.43 -25.90 5.78
N VAL A 242 -14.65 -25.90 6.31
CA VAL A 242 -15.37 -27.12 6.66
C VAL A 242 -16.81 -27.07 6.16
N ASN A 243 -17.31 -28.21 5.72
CA ASN A 243 -18.72 -28.45 5.46
C ASN A 243 -19.21 -29.47 6.49
N ASN A 244 -20.02 -29.03 7.46
CA ASN A 244 -20.50 -29.90 8.53
C ASN A 244 -21.90 -30.45 8.20
N TRP A 245 -22.16 -31.71 8.57
CA TRP A 245 -23.50 -32.30 8.54
C TRP A 245 -23.67 -33.31 9.68
N LYS A 246 -24.91 -33.74 9.92
CA LYS A 246 -25.23 -34.77 10.92
C LYS A 246 -25.96 -35.94 10.24
N ALA A 247 -25.59 -37.15 10.62
CA ALA A 247 -26.27 -38.39 10.21
C ALA A 247 -26.18 -39.39 11.37
N ASP A 248 -27.23 -40.17 11.62
CA ASP A 248 -27.25 -41.24 12.64
C ASP A 248 -26.72 -40.84 14.02
N ASN A 249 -27.15 -39.66 14.52
CA ASN A 249 -26.71 -39.05 15.78
C ASN A 249 -25.18 -38.80 15.88
N ARG A 250 -24.45 -38.88 14.77
CA ARG A 250 -23.02 -38.56 14.65
C ARG A 250 -22.82 -37.26 13.86
N SER A 251 -21.79 -36.52 14.27
CA SER A 251 -21.39 -35.29 13.58
C SER A 251 -20.28 -35.60 12.60
N TYR A 252 -20.49 -35.22 11.34
CA TYR A 252 -19.56 -35.40 10.24
C TYR A 252 -19.15 -34.05 9.67
N ARG A 253 -17.96 -34.01 9.06
CA ARG A 253 -17.53 -32.87 8.27
C ARG A 253 -16.63 -33.29 7.12
N ILE A 254 -16.57 -32.45 6.11
CA ILE A 254 -15.54 -32.48 5.08
C ILE A 254 -14.64 -31.30 5.40
N LEU A 255 -13.42 -31.60 5.84
CA LEU A 255 -12.35 -30.61 5.95
C LEU A 255 -11.72 -30.45 4.58
N LYS A 256 -11.64 -29.22 4.09
CA LYS A 256 -10.90 -28.88 2.88
C LYS A 256 -9.79 -27.89 3.24
N LYS A 257 -8.56 -28.24 2.91
CA LYS A 257 -7.43 -27.30 2.88
C LYS A 257 -7.23 -26.88 1.44
N ALA A 258 -7.57 -25.63 1.14
CA ALA A 258 -7.48 -25.07 -0.20
C ALA A 258 -6.18 -24.30 -0.37
N PHE A 259 -5.55 -24.51 -1.53
CA PHE A 259 -4.41 -23.79 -2.03
C PHE A 259 -4.83 -23.07 -3.30
N GLY A 260 -4.39 -21.83 -3.47
CA GLY A 260 -4.89 -21.04 -4.59
C GLY A 260 -4.31 -19.65 -4.67
N LEU A 261 -4.77 -18.94 -5.70
CA LEU A 261 -4.33 -17.58 -5.98
C LEU A 261 -5.26 -16.61 -5.27
N ARG A 262 -4.70 -15.79 -4.38
CA ARG A 262 -5.42 -14.64 -3.80
C ARG A 262 -5.05 -13.39 -4.58
N ILE A 263 -6.00 -12.83 -5.31
CA ILE A 263 -5.83 -11.63 -6.11
C ILE A 263 -6.44 -10.45 -5.36
N ILE A 264 -5.60 -9.49 -4.96
CA ILE A 264 -5.97 -8.27 -4.26
C ILE A 264 -6.04 -7.13 -5.27
N ILE A 265 -7.18 -6.44 -5.32
CA ILE A 265 -7.41 -5.29 -6.19
C ILE A 265 -7.03 -4.02 -5.43
N SER A 266 -6.08 -3.27 -5.96
CA SER A 266 -5.66 -1.98 -5.42
C SER A 266 -6.04 -0.90 -6.40
N VAL A 267 -6.89 0.03 -5.99
CA VAL A 267 -7.31 1.16 -6.82
C VAL A 267 -6.64 2.42 -6.29
N SER A 268 -6.04 3.19 -7.19
CA SER A 268 -5.50 4.50 -6.89
C SER A 268 -5.68 5.40 -8.10
N GLY A 269 -5.67 6.71 -7.92
CA GLY A 269 -5.78 7.62 -9.04
C GLY A 269 -5.52 9.05 -8.63
N GLU A 270 -5.50 9.90 -9.65
CA GLU A 270 -5.29 11.32 -9.51
C GLU A 270 -6.13 12.04 -10.55
N GLY A 271 -7.05 12.87 -10.07
CA GLY A 271 -7.85 13.77 -10.88
C GLY A 271 -7.18 15.12 -10.96
N ARG A 272 -7.13 15.74 -12.14
CA ARG A 272 -6.57 17.07 -12.32
C ARG A 272 -7.50 17.92 -13.15
N LYS A 273 -7.75 19.16 -12.73
CA LYS A 273 -8.57 20.13 -13.47
C LYS A 273 -7.98 21.52 -13.32
N PHE A 274 -8.08 22.33 -14.36
CA PHE A 274 -7.67 23.73 -14.35
C PHE A 274 -8.30 24.47 -13.17
N ASP A 275 -7.46 25.23 -12.47
CA ASP A 275 -7.87 26.08 -11.36
C ASP A 275 -7.09 27.39 -11.41
N LEU A 276 -7.84 28.51 -11.45
CA LEU A 276 -7.27 29.84 -11.58
C LEU A 276 -6.42 30.20 -10.36
N ILE A 277 -6.83 29.79 -9.16
CA ILE A 277 -6.10 30.07 -7.92
C ILE A 277 -4.73 29.39 -7.98
N THR A 278 -4.68 28.11 -8.35
CA THR A 278 -3.43 27.36 -8.51
C THR A 278 -2.54 27.94 -9.62
N LEU A 279 -3.12 28.46 -10.71
CA LEU A 279 -2.34 29.14 -11.74
C LEU A 279 -1.70 30.41 -11.20
N THR A 280 -2.47 31.30 -10.58
CA THR A 280 -1.97 32.59 -10.06
C THR A 280 -0.93 32.40 -8.96
N LEU A 281 -1.14 31.42 -8.05
CA LEU A 281 -0.14 31.06 -7.04
C LEU A 281 1.18 30.64 -7.69
N ASN A 282 1.14 29.77 -8.70
CA ASN A 282 2.34 29.33 -9.41
C ASN A 282 3.06 30.50 -10.12
N ILE A 283 2.30 31.41 -10.75
CA ILE A 283 2.89 32.62 -11.38
C ILE A 283 3.55 33.50 -10.31
N GLY A 284 2.89 33.73 -9.18
CA GLY A 284 3.46 34.48 -8.06
C GLY A 284 4.76 33.87 -7.54
N SER A 285 4.82 32.54 -7.38
CA SER A 285 6.05 31.83 -7.00
C SER A 285 7.17 32.00 -8.03
N ILE A 286 6.86 31.92 -9.34
CA ILE A 286 7.84 32.14 -10.41
C ILE A 286 8.39 33.57 -10.38
N MET A 287 7.52 34.57 -10.17
CA MET A 287 7.96 35.97 -10.04
C MET A 287 8.88 36.17 -8.84
N GLY A 288 8.62 35.49 -7.71
CA GLY A 288 9.51 35.50 -6.55
C GLY A 288 10.91 34.93 -6.85
N ILE A 289 10.99 33.84 -7.62
CA ILE A 289 12.27 33.22 -8.01
C ILE A 289 13.12 34.18 -8.87
N PHE A 290 12.50 34.96 -9.76
CA PHE A 290 13.24 35.97 -10.54
C PHE A 290 13.90 37.04 -9.67
N GLY A 291 13.27 37.45 -8.55
CA GLY A 291 13.88 38.38 -7.60
C GLY A 291 15.11 37.81 -6.88
N VAL A 292 15.09 36.50 -6.57
CA VAL A 292 16.28 35.83 -6.00
C VAL A 292 17.41 35.76 -7.03
N ALA A 293 17.08 35.47 -8.29
CA ALA A 293 18.08 35.43 -9.36
C ALA A 293 18.76 36.78 -9.56
N SER A 294 18.01 37.89 -9.57
CA SER A 294 18.61 39.23 -9.68
C SER A 294 19.54 39.55 -8.51
N MET A 295 19.15 39.18 -7.28
CA MET A 295 19.99 39.36 -6.09
C MET A 295 21.32 38.58 -6.21
N ILE A 296 21.27 37.33 -6.69
CA ILE A 296 22.47 36.52 -6.91
C ILE A 296 23.35 37.15 -8.00
N CYS A 297 22.76 37.60 -9.11
CA CYS A 297 23.49 38.31 -10.16
C CYS A 297 24.14 39.59 -9.64
N GLU A 298 23.46 40.33 -8.77
CA GLU A 298 23.98 41.55 -8.16
C GLU A 298 25.15 41.25 -7.22
N ILE A 299 25.05 40.22 -6.37
CA ILE A 299 26.17 39.73 -5.53
C ILE A 299 27.36 39.33 -6.41
N PHE A 300 27.11 38.61 -7.50
CA PHE A 300 28.17 38.19 -8.42
C PHE A 300 28.88 39.39 -9.05
N MET A 301 28.13 40.36 -9.57
CA MET A 301 28.70 41.56 -10.19
C MET A 301 29.45 42.42 -9.16
N LEU A 302 28.92 42.56 -7.95
CA LEU A 302 29.50 43.38 -6.88
C LEU A 302 30.73 42.76 -6.21
N HIS A 303 30.83 41.45 -6.09
CA HIS A 303 31.87 40.83 -5.26
C HIS A 303 32.76 39.81 -5.98
N LEU A 304 32.27 39.19 -7.06
CA LEU A 304 32.94 38.05 -7.70
C LEU A 304 33.44 38.36 -9.11
N SER A 305 33.00 39.46 -9.72
CA SER A 305 33.45 39.88 -11.06
C SER A 305 34.80 40.61 -11.01
N SER A 306 35.61 40.42 -12.06
CA SER A 306 36.92 41.09 -12.20
C SER A 306 36.81 42.61 -12.32
N HIS A 307 35.64 43.13 -12.71
CA HIS A 307 35.36 44.56 -12.87
C HIS A 307 34.44 45.09 -11.75
N SER A 308 34.43 44.42 -10.59
CA SER A 308 33.51 44.72 -9.49
C SER A 308 33.64 46.13 -8.93
N GLU A 309 34.85 46.71 -8.85
CA GLU A 309 35.02 48.11 -8.40
C GLU A 309 34.38 49.13 -9.36
N PHE A 310 34.50 48.89 -10.67
CA PHE A 310 33.84 49.73 -11.67
C PHE A 310 32.31 49.66 -11.54
N TYR A 311 31.77 48.45 -11.35
CA TYR A 311 30.33 48.26 -11.13
C TYR A 311 29.85 48.91 -9.81
N LYS A 312 30.62 48.82 -8.71
CA LYS A 312 30.29 49.49 -7.43
C LYS A 312 30.18 51.01 -7.56
N ASN A 313 31.08 51.63 -8.32
CA ASN A 313 31.08 53.08 -8.51
C ASN A 313 29.90 53.57 -9.36
N LEU A 314 29.32 52.69 -10.20
CA LEU A 314 28.10 53.00 -10.97
C LEU A 314 26.83 52.81 -10.14
N VAL A 315 26.82 51.85 -9.21
CA VAL A 315 25.64 51.50 -8.42
C VAL A 315 25.53 52.33 -7.13
N PHE A 316 26.64 52.62 -6.45
CA PHE A 316 26.64 53.35 -5.18
C PHE A 316 27.12 54.79 -5.36
N GLU A 317 26.33 55.76 -4.87
CA GLU A 317 26.75 57.16 -4.74
C GLU A 317 27.29 57.41 -3.32
N ASN A 318 28.54 57.86 -3.21
CA ASN A 318 29.17 58.15 -1.93
C ASN A 318 28.73 59.53 -1.41
N VAL A 319 27.75 59.56 -0.51
CA VAL A 319 27.34 60.81 0.16
C VAL A 319 28.17 61.03 1.43
N GLY A 320 29.11 61.97 1.38
CA GLY A 320 29.84 62.43 2.56
C GLY A 320 28.96 63.29 3.47
N LYS A 321 28.85 62.95 4.76
CA LYS A 321 28.23 63.83 5.75
C LYS A 321 29.08 65.10 5.93
N ILE A 322 28.61 66.24 5.43
CA ILE A 322 29.17 67.54 5.76
C ILE A 322 28.72 67.89 7.18
N VAL A 323 29.60 67.70 8.17
CA VAL A 323 29.43 68.29 9.51
C VAL A 323 29.83 69.76 9.41
N THR A 324 28.87 70.66 9.19
CA THR A 324 29.13 72.09 9.19
C THR A 324 29.31 72.59 10.64
N ARG A 325 30.54 72.70 11.11
CA ARG A 325 30.89 73.58 12.24
C ARG A 325 30.86 75.02 11.75
N LEU A 326 29.76 75.75 11.96
CA LEU A 326 29.77 77.20 11.89
C LEU A 326 30.00 77.76 13.30
N SER A 327 31.20 78.29 13.49
CA SER A 327 31.65 79.02 14.67
C SER A 327 30.87 80.32 14.82
N ILE A 328 30.42 80.59 16.03
CA ILE A 328 29.76 81.80 16.48
C ILE A 328 30.77 82.95 16.45
N ASN A 329 30.48 84.05 15.73
CA ASN A 329 30.63 85.43 16.22
C ASN A 329 30.22 86.49 15.19
N GLY A 330 29.33 87.42 15.59
CA GLY A 330 29.41 88.82 15.13
C GLY A 330 28.26 89.41 14.30
N LYS A 331 27.07 89.53 14.90
CA LYS A 331 25.92 90.44 14.64
C LYS A 331 25.99 91.49 13.50
N LYS A 332 24.89 91.57 12.73
CA LYS A 332 24.07 92.79 12.55
C LYS A 332 22.60 92.42 12.28
N ASN A 333 21.70 92.98 13.09
CA ASN A 333 20.24 92.88 12.95
C ASN A 333 19.71 93.87 11.90
N ILE A 334 18.64 93.52 11.20
CA ILE A 334 17.43 94.32 10.91
C ILE A 334 16.29 93.33 10.57
N GLU A 335 15.07 93.66 10.99
CA GLU A 335 13.88 92.83 11.21
C GLU A 335 12.99 92.49 10.00
N GLN A 336 12.38 91.28 10.09
CA GLN A 336 10.97 90.89 9.85
C GLN A 336 10.38 90.88 8.41
N PRO A 337 9.42 89.96 8.07
CA PRO A 337 8.22 89.65 8.86
C PRO A 337 7.74 88.19 8.98
N LYS A 338 6.82 88.01 9.94
CA LYS A 338 6.08 86.79 10.28
C LYS A 338 4.94 86.48 9.30
N THR A 339 4.67 85.18 9.25
CA THR A 339 3.71 84.35 8.51
C THR A 339 2.24 84.76 8.52
N THR A 340 1.55 84.41 7.42
CA THR A 340 0.10 84.14 7.41
C THR A 340 -0.18 82.93 6.49
N ASN A 341 -1.00 82.02 7.00
CA ASN A 341 -1.44 80.77 6.37
C ASN A 341 -2.44 81.03 5.24
N ASN A 342 -2.54 80.10 4.27
CA ASN A 342 -3.82 79.59 3.80
C ASN A 342 -3.70 78.21 3.13
N ALA A 343 -4.61 77.33 3.53
CA ALA A 343 -4.79 75.94 3.12
C ALA A 343 -5.45 75.81 1.74
N THR A 344 -5.36 74.63 1.13
CA THR A 344 -6.44 73.78 0.53
C THR A 344 -5.76 72.55 -0.12
N THR A 345 -5.68 71.39 0.53
CA THR A 345 -6.58 70.21 0.41
C THR A 345 -6.74 69.63 -1.00
N THR A 346 -6.14 68.46 -1.27
CA THR A 346 -6.90 67.27 -1.72
C THR A 346 -6.12 65.96 -1.51
N THR A 347 -6.84 65.01 -0.94
CA THR A 347 -6.56 63.65 -0.49
C THR A 347 -6.33 62.63 -1.61
N THR A 348 -5.49 61.61 -1.38
CA THR A 348 -5.96 60.22 -1.30
C THR A 348 -4.94 59.30 -0.63
N THR A 349 -5.50 58.41 0.17
CA THR A 349 -4.95 57.51 1.18
C THR A 349 -4.23 56.29 0.60
N ALA A 350 -3.08 55.92 1.18
CA ALA A 350 -2.58 54.54 1.16
C ALA A 350 -2.38 54.09 2.62
N ALA A 351 -3.21 53.15 3.05
CA ALA A 351 -3.20 52.58 4.38
C ALA A 351 -2.01 51.63 4.57
N THR A 352 -1.34 51.80 5.70
CA THR A 352 -0.28 50.96 6.26
C THR A 352 -0.82 49.61 6.72
N ALA A 353 -0.11 48.53 6.40
CA ALA A 353 -0.19 47.25 7.08
C ALA A 353 1.20 46.91 7.63
N THR A 354 1.38 47.15 8.92
CA THR A 354 2.58 46.81 9.69
C THR A 354 2.53 45.31 10.00
N THR A 355 3.54 44.53 9.59
CA THR A 355 3.73 43.16 10.09
C THR A 355 5.13 43.05 10.68
N LEU A 356 5.18 42.77 12.00
CA LEU A 356 6.39 42.45 12.75
C LEU A 356 7.04 41.17 12.19
N ILE A 357 8.34 41.22 11.89
CA ILE A 357 9.16 40.03 11.65
C ILE A 357 10.02 39.82 12.89
N THR A 358 9.75 38.73 13.62
CA THR A 358 10.59 38.24 14.71
C THR A 358 11.66 37.34 14.10
N THR A 359 12.92 37.73 14.19
CA THR A 359 14.09 36.94 13.77
C THR A 359 14.50 35.97 14.89
N THR A 360 14.43 34.67 14.64
CA THR A 360 15.16 33.65 15.41
C THR A 360 16.39 33.22 14.63
N THR A 361 17.56 33.52 15.20
CA THR A 361 18.89 33.10 14.76
C THR A 361 19.09 31.61 14.99
N VAL A 362 19.46 30.87 13.94
CA VAL A 362 20.04 29.52 14.04
C VAL A 362 21.52 29.62 13.74
N THR A 363 22.34 29.39 14.75
CA THR A 363 23.80 29.28 14.67
C THR A 363 24.18 27.88 14.17
N THR A 364 24.82 27.81 13.00
CA THR A 364 25.52 26.60 12.54
C THR A 364 27.00 26.74 12.83
N ASN A 365 27.51 25.96 13.79
CA ASN A 365 28.95 25.80 14.00
C ASN A 365 29.48 24.67 13.12
N VAL A 366 30.45 25.00 12.28
CA VAL A 366 31.29 24.09 11.51
C VAL A 366 32.52 23.79 12.35
N HIS A 367 32.85 22.50 12.55
CA HIS A 367 34.20 22.09 12.94
C HIS A 367 34.60 20.83 12.17
N ASN A 368 35.77 20.91 11.54
CA ASN A 368 36.43 19.83 10.79
C ASN A 368 37.06 18.77 11.73
N GLY A 369 36.93 17.51 11.29
CA GLY A 369 37.86 16.37 11.37
C GLY A 369 38.71 16.11 12.62
N GLU A 370 38.57 14.89 13.18
CA GLU A 370 39.65 13.89 13.37
C GLU A 370 39.08 12.53 13.82
N CYS A 371 39.75 11.45 13.43
CA CYS A 371 39.41 10.04 13.66
C CYS A 371 39.66 9.60 15.12
N PHE A 372 38.86 8.67 15.67
CA PHE A 372 39.32 7.51 16.47
C PHE A 372 38.18 6.50 16.74
N ASP A 373 38.60 5.25 16.96
CA ASP A 373 37.88 3.98 16.98
C ASP A 373 37.45 3.52 18.41
N SER A 374 36.67 2.44 18.47
CA SER A 374 36.40 1.52 19.61
C SER A 374 35.25 1.80 20.61
N ASP A 375 34.28 0.87 20.56
CA ASP A 375 33.55 0.17 21.62
C ASP A 375 32.68 0.91 22.69
N ASP A 376 31.40 0.49 22.69
CA ASP A 376 30.69 -0.17 23.81
C ASP A 376 29.35 0.46 24.27
N LYS A 377 28.37 -0.46 24.47
CA LYS A 377 27.14 -0.41 25.30
C LYS A 377 25.85 0.35 24.89
N LYS A 378 24.88 -0.47 24.45
CA LYS A 378 23.51 -0.69 25.00
C LYS A 378 22.90 0.42 25.89
N LEU A 379 21.79 1.02 25.45
CA LEU A 379 20.42 0.91 26.04
C LEU A 379 19.48 1.87 25.30
N LEU A 380 18.44 1.36 24.63
CA LEU A 380 17.31 2.18 24.16
C LEU A 380 16.02 1.55 24.68
N GLN A 381 15.52 2.12 25.78
CA GLN A 381 14.18 1.86 26.28
C GLN A 381 13.21 2.88 25.68
N SER A 382 12.10 2.32 25.18
CA SER A 382 10.84 2.94 24.82
C SER A 382 10.30 3.95 25.83
N THR A 383 9.63 5.01 25.35
CA THR A 383 8.20 5.35 25.61
C THR A 383 7.97 6.85 25.37
N ILE A 384 7.17 7.23 24.36
CA ILE A 384 6.52 8.54 24.31
C ILE A 384 5.05 8.34 23.93
N ARG A 385 4.15 8.61 24.88
CA ARG A 385 2.71 8.87 24.66
C ARG A 385 2.50 10.39 24.52
N PRO A 386 1.53 10.87 23.72
CA PRO A 386 1.19 12.28 23.66
C PRO A 386 0.18 12.70 24.75
N LEU A 387 0.35 13.95 25.22
CA LEU A 387 -0.47 14.68 26.17
C LEU A 387 -1.78 15.18 25.53
N ILE A 388 -2.89 15.00 26.25
CA ILE A 388 -4.18 15.67 26.01
C ILE A 388 -4.27 16.84 27.00
N VAL A 389 -4.50 18.05 26.49
CA VAL A 389 -4.82 19.24 27.30
C VAL A 389 -6.27 19.61 27.01
N SER A 390 -7.10 19.58 28.06
CA SER A 390 -8.45 20.13 28.10
C SER A 390 -8.38 21.59 28.56
N ASN A 391 -8.92 22.51 27.75
CA ASN A 391 -9.16 23.89 28.16
C ASN A 391 -10.48 24.00 28.92
N SER A 392 -10.44 24.68 30.06
CA SER A 392 -11.56 25.26 30.77
C SER A 392 -11.66 26.75 30.40
N GLU A 393 -12.80 27.15 29.84
CA GLU A 393 -13.59 28.34 30.19
C GLU A 393 -14.94 28.27 29.47
#